data_AF-A0A7Z0T6N3-F1
#
_entry.id   AF-A0A7Z0T6N3-F1
#
_cell.length_a   1.000
_cell.length_b   1.000
_cell.length_c   1.000
_cell.angle_alpha   90.00
_cell.angle_beta   90.00
_cell.angle_gamma   90.00
#
_symmetry.space_group_name_H-M   'P 1'
#
loop_
_entity.id
_entity.type
_entity.pdbx_description
1 polymer ?
#
loop_
_entity_poly.entity_id
_entity_poly.type
_entity_poly.pdbx_seq_one_letter_code
_entity_poly.pdbx_strand_id
1 'polypeptide(L)'
;MSLIQEKFTSLFSNFDVTTQDRPDGGILLTLRSEGKEFKRSISYQQLHNGDQLSWVISAIRRDVAEQASELPQISLLQSQQRFALPTYHSL
;
A
#
# COMPACT_ATOMS: atom_id res chain seq x y z
N MET A 1 2.87 14.66 20.13
CA MET A 1 2.66 13.61 19.11
C MET A 1 1.18 13.26 19.09
N SER A 2 0.55 13.11 17.92
CA SER A 2 -0.87 12.71 17.85
C SER A 2 -1.00 11.19 18.02
N LEU A 3 -2.09 10.72 18.65
CA LEU A 3 -2.38 9.28 18.83
C LEU A 3 -2.36 8.53 17.48
N ILE A 4 -2.83 9.18 16.41
CA ILE A 4 -2.82 8.61 15.07
C ILE A 4 -1.38 8.44 14.55
N GLN A 5 -0.51 9.41 14.82
CA GLN A 5 0.88 9.37 14.43
C GLN A 5 1.60 8.25 15.18
N GLU A 6 1.42 8.14 16.50
CA GLU A 6 2.02 7.07 17.32
C GLU A 6 1.60 5.67 16.84
N LYS A 7 0.32 5.50 16.48
CA LYS A 7 -0.18 4.26 15.90
C LYS A 7 0.53 3.91 14.60
N PHE A 8 0.66 4.85 13.68
CA PHE A 8 1.35 4.62 12.41
C PHE A 8 2.86 4.41 12.61
N THR A 9 3.50 5.13 13.53
CA THR A 9 4.90 4.91 13.92
C THR A 9 5.13 3.50 14.45
N SER A 10 4.21 2.98 15.27
CA SER A 10 4.29 1.60 15.78
C SER A 10 4.13 0.57 14.65
N LEU A 11 3.23 0.81 13.69
CA LEU A 11 2.96 -0.11 12.57
C LEU A 11 4.07 -0.12 11.51
N PHE A 12 4.76 1.01 11.33
CA PHE A 12 5.79 1.24 10.32
C PHE A 12 7.11 1.66 10.97
N SER A 13 7.59 0.88 11.94
CA SER A 13 8.76 1.20 12.79
C SER A 13 10.07 1.48 12.04
N ASN A 14 10.19 1.02 10.79
CA ASN A 14 11.38 1.20 9.95
C ASN A 14 11.35 2.52 9.16
N PHE A 15 10.31 3.34 9.35
CA PHE A 15 10.10 4.60 8.67
C PHE A 15 10.04 5.75 9.67
N ASP A 16 10.53 6.90 9.27
CA ASP A 16 10.19 8.16 9.92
C ASP A 16 8.75 8.53 9.50
N VAL A 17 7.85 8.59 10.49
CA VAL A 17 6.41 8.76 10.28
C VAL A 17 5.97 10.15 10.71
N THR A 18 5.42 10.90 9.77
CA THR A 18 4.80 12.20 10.04
C THR A 18 3.37 12.22 9.51
N THR A 19 2.50 12.95 10.22
CA THR A 19 1.09 13.12 9.85
C THR A 19 0.75 14.60 9.81
N GLN A 20 0.05 15.02 8.76
CA GLN A 20 -0.48 16.37 8.64
C GLN A 20 -2.00 16.32 8.53
N ASP A 21 -2.69 17.10 9.36
CA ASP A 21 -4.14 17.18 9.31
C ASP A 21 -4.61 17.86 8.03
N ARG A 22 -5.72 17.38 7.48
CA ARG A 22 -6.36 17.93 6.29
C ARG A 22 -7.67 18.63 6.66
N PRO A 23 -8.09 19.66 5.90
CA PRO A 23 -9.34 20.39 6.17
C PRO A 23 -10.61 19.53 6.14
N ASP A 24 -10.58 18.37 5.50
CA ASP A 24 -11.69 17.40 5.41
C ASP A 24 -11.74 16.43 6.60
N GLY A 25 -10.92 16.65 7.63
CA GLY A 25 -10.79 15.76 8.79
C GLY A 25 -9.99 14.49 8.50
N GLY A 26 -9.43 14.34 7.31
CA GLY A 26 -8.46 13.30 7.00
C GLY A 26 -7.05 13.69 7.45
N ILE A 27 -6.09 12.83 7.11
CA ILE A 27 -4.67 13.10 7.30
C ILE A 27 -3.88 12.84 6.00
N LEU A 28 -2.76 13.52 5.86
CA LEU A 28 -1.68 13.15 4.95
C LEU A 28 -0.61 12.42 5.76
N LEU A 29 -0.48 11.13 5.54
CA LEU A 29 0.58 10.30 6.11
C LEU A 29 1.82 10.40 5.21
N THR A 30 2.96 10.68 5.81
CA THR A 30 4.26 10.63 5.13
C THR A 30 5.15 9.62 5.85
N LEU A 31 5.67 8.66 5.09
CA LEU A 31 6.64 7.64 5.51
C LEU A 31 7.96 7.92 4.80
N ARG A 32 9.05 8.07 5.54
CA ARG A 32 10.38 8.30 4.96
C ARG A 32 11.36 7.22 5.40
N SER A 33 12.14 6.68 4.45
CA SER A 33 13.19 5.70 4.72
C SER A 33 14.28 5.80 3.66
N GLU A 34 15.55 5.82 4.08
CA GLU A 34 16.74 5.78 3.20
C GLU A 34 16.67 6.66 1.94
N GLY A 35 16.20 7.91 2.10
CA GLY A 35 16.08 8.88 1.01
C GLY A 35 14.84 8.73 0.12
N LYS A 36 14.01 7.69 0.32
CA LYS A 36 12.69 7.55 -0.29
C LYS A 36 11.61 8.14 0.63
N GLU A 37 10.66 8.84 0.02
CA GLU A 37 9.50 9.42 0.71
C GLU A 37 8.22 8.90 0.06
N PHE A 38 7.34 8.33 0.87
CA PHE A 38 6.02 7.84 0.47
C PHE A 38 4.95 8.68 1.15
N LYS A 39 4.00 9.19 0.38
CA LYS A 39 2.88 10.00 0.88
C LYS A 39 1.56 9.35 0.55
N ARG A 40 0.67 9.27 1.54
CA ARG A 40 -0.68 8.75 1.37
C ARG A 40 -1.70 9.64 2.05
N SER A 41 -2.70 10.05 1.28
CA SER A 41 -3.88 10.72 1.79
C SER A 41 -4.86 9.69 2.38
N ILE A 42 -5.26 9.86 3.65
CA ILE A 42 -6.24 9.01 4.32
C ILE A 42 -7.43 9.90 4.72
N SER A 43 -8.64 9.50 4.33
CA SER A 43 -9.86 10.25 4.64
C SER A 43 -10.32 10.04 6.08
N TYR A 44 -11.16 10.94 6.59
CA TYR A 44 -11.81 10.79 7.89
C TYR A 44 -12.53 9.44 8.04
N GLN A 45 -13.31 9.04 7.03
CA GLN A 45 -14.02 7.75 7.02
C GLN A 45 -13.06 6.57 7.22
N GLN A 46 -11.93 6.57 6.52
CA GLN A 46 -10.92 5.52 6.63
C GLN A 46 -10.19 5.51 7.97
N LEU A 47 -10.05 6.66 8.63
CA LEU A 47 -9.40 6.74 9.96
C LEU A 47 -10.34 6.25 11.07
N HIS A 48 -11.63 6.51 10.94
CA HIS A 48 -12.64 6.28 11.98
C HIS A 48 -13.44 4.98 11.78
N ASN A 49 -13.23 4.26 10.68
CA ASN A 49 -13.80 2.93 10.44
C ASN A 49 -12.70 1.86 10.54
N GLY A 50 -12.82 0.92 11.48
CA GLY A 50 -11.79 -0.08 11.76
C GLY A 50 -11.43 -0.99 10.58
N ASP A 51 -12.43 -1.42 9.81
CA ASP A 51 -12.23 -2.28 8.63
C ASP A 51 -11.51 -1.52 7.51
N GLN A 52 -11.97 -0.29 7.23
CA GLN A 52 -11.32 0.56 6.23
C GLN A 52 -9.89 0.92 6.64
N LEU A 53 -9.65 1.19 7.93
CA LEU A 53 -8.31 1.47 8.44
C LEU A 53 -7.39 0.27 8.24
N SER A 54 -7.87 -0.94 8.52
CA SER A 54 -7.13 -2.18 8.28
C SER A 54 -6.77 -2.33 6.80
N TRP A 55 -7.72 -2.10 5.89
CA TRP A 55 -7.48 -2.13 4.45
C TRP A 55 -6.46 -1.08 4.00
N VAL A 56 -6.53 0.14 4.53
CA VAL A 56 -5.56 1.20 4.25
C VAL A 56 -4.17 0.81 4.70
N ILE A 57 -4.02 0.25 5.91
CA ILE A 57 -2.73 -0.24 6.42
C ILE A 57 -2.18 -1.34 5.50
N SER A 58 -3.01 -2.32 5.10
CA SER A 58 -2.60 -3.37 4.17
C SER A 58 -2.19 -2.82 2.80
N ALA A 59 -2.92 -1.82 2.29
CA ALA A 59 -2.57 -1.17 1.03
C ALA A 59 -1.22 -0.45 1.12
N ILE A 60 -1.00 0.34 2.18
CA ILE A 60 0.28 1.03 2.40
C ILE A 60 1.43 0.03 2.51
N ARG A 61 1.25 -1.10 3.21
CA ARG A 61 2.29 -2.15 3.27
C ARG A 61 2.63 -2.71 1.88
N ARG A 62 1.63 -2.91 1.01
CA ARG A 62 1.85 -3.36 -0.37
C ARG A 62 2.56 -2.30 -1.21
N ASP A 63 2.09 -1.06 -1.17
CA ASP A 63 2.68 0.05 -1.94
C ASP A 63 4.16 0.27 -1.57
N VAL A 64 4.49 0.19 -0.27
CA VAL A 64 5.87 0.30 0.22
C VAL A 64 6.72 -0.90 -0.19
N ALA A 65 6.17 -2.12 -0.13
CA ALA A 65 6.86 -3.32 -0.59
C ALA A 65 7.11 -3.32 -2.09
N GLU A 66 6.17 -2.82 -2.90
CA GLU A 66 6.33 -2.67 -4.36
C GLU A 66 7.41 -1.64 -4.71
N GLN A 67 7.60 -0.59 -3.91
CA GLN A 67 8.70 0.35 -4.09
C GLN A 67 10.07 -0.18 -3.64
N ALA A 68 10.08 -1.19 -2.77
CA ALA A 68 11.29 -1.86 -2.30
C ALA A 68 11.66 -3.08 -3.16
N SER A 69 10.65 -3.74 -3.72
CA SER A 69 10.81 -4.88 -4.61
C SER A 69 10.97 -4.37 -6.03
N GLU A 70 12.13 -4.57 -6.63
CA GLU A 70 12.17 -4.78 -8.07
C GLU A 70 11.15 -5.88 -8.37
N LEU A 71 10.08 -5.55 -9.09
CA LEU A 71 9.10 -6.54 -9.52
C LEU A 71 9.89 -7.69 -10.17
N PRO A 72 9.65 -8.97 -9.82
CA PRO A 72 10.28 -10.05 -10.55
C PRO A 72 9.91 -9.82 -12.03
N GLN A 73 10.93 -9.65 -12.88
CA GLN A 73 10.72 -9.37 -14.29
C GLN A 73 9.67 -10.35 -14.82
N ILE A 74 8.60 -9.82 -15.43
CA ILE A 74 7.50 -10.62 -15.99
C ILE A 74 8.02 -11.74 -16.90
N SER A 75 9.24 -11.58 -17.44
CA SER A 75 10.06 -12.61 -18.08
C SER A 75 10.15 -13.96 -17.34
N LEU A 76 10.16 -13.97 -16.00
CA LEU A 76 10.16 -15.19 -15.18
C LEU A 76 8.77 -15.83 -15.03
N LEU A 77 7.70 -15.07 -15.27
CA LEU A 77 6.31 -15.52 -15.20
C LEU A 77 5.74 -15.94 -16.58
N GLN A 78 6.42 -15.59 -17.67
CA GLN A 78 5.99 -15.92 -19.04
C GLN A 78 6.10 -17.40 -19.42
N SER A 79 6.76 -18.25 -18.61
CA SER A 79 6.84 -19.70 -18.92
C SER A 79 5.51 -20.45 -18.70
N GLN A 80 4.53 -19.82 -18.05
CA GLN A 80 3.24 -20.47 -17.72
C GLN A 80 2.22 -20.50 -18.86
N GLN A 81 2.53 -19.91 -20.03
CA GLN A 81 1.68 -20.02 -21.22
C GLN A 81 2.19 -21.11 -22.17
N ARG A 82 1.85 -22.38 -21.86
CA ARG A 82 2.09 -23.51 -22.80
C ARG A 82 0.93 -24.48 -22.95
N PHE A 83 -0.27 -24.14 -22.49
CA PHE A 83 -1.45 -24.92 -22.86
C PHE A 83 -2.35 -24.05 -23.73
N ALA A 84 -2.39 -24.38 -25.02
CA ALA A 84 -3.34 -23.81 -25.96
C ALA A 84 -4.76 -23.95 -25.38
N LEU A 85 -5.52 -22.86 -25.43
CA LEU A 85 -6.92 -22.87 -24.99
C LEU A 85 -7.70 -23.90 -25.85
N PRO A 86 -8.54 -24.74 -25.25
CA PRO A 86 -9.31 -25.72 -26.01
C PRO A 86 -10.22 -25.02 -27.02
N THR A 87 -10.11 -25.41 -28.29
CA THR A 87 -10.93 -24.89 -29.38
C THR A 87 -12.16 -25.79 -29.53
N TYR A 88 -13.35 -25.23 -29.34
CA TYR A 88 -14.60 -25.94 -29.62
C TYR A 88 -14.76 -26.08 -31.14
N HIS A 89 -14.78 -27.32 -31.63
CA HIS A 89 -15.20 -27.61 -32.99
C HIS A 89 -16.72 -27.69 -33.00
N SER A 90 -17.37 -26.87 -33.83
CA SER A 90 -18.79 -27.02 -34.14
C SER A 90 -18.92 -28.07 -35.25
N LEU A 91 -19.83 -29.03 -35.05
CA LEU A 91 -20.28 -29.98 -36.07
C LEU A 91 -21.33 -29.33 -36.97
#